data_AF-A0AAV0PWM3-F1
#
_entry.id   AF-A0AAV0PWM3-F1
#
_cell.length_a   1.000
_cell.length_b   1.000
_cell.length_c   1.000
_cell.angle_alpha   90.00
_cell.angle_beta   90.00
_cell.angle_gamma   90.00
#
_symmetry.space_group_name_H-M   'P 1'
#
loop_
_entity.id
_entity.type
_entity.pdbx_description
1 polymer ?
#
loop_
_entity_poly.entity_id
_entity_poly.type
_entity_poly.pdbx_seq_one_letter_code
_entity_poly.pdbx_strand_id
1 'polypeptide(L)'
;MQTLYGYGARKIAVVGVGKIGCVPRTMDLFGTNGTKCIQNVNLAAQYFNKQLKKLVVDLNKELKDAKLIYINSYGMGDGDPTILGFKFITRGCCNPRGDGQCVKDKVPCSSRREYVFWDSFHPTEASHRTFADRTYKSLLPSDSDPFDLHSLAALDLGIKSGRRAEETSGSGRFKHRNVEFFMVIFCTFFLNRKILDVLGFWKG
;
A
#
# COMPACT_ATOMS: atom_id res chain seq x y z
N MET A 1 1.61 -9.48 -11.45
CA MET A 1 0.24 -9.24 -11.99
C MET A 1 -0.16 -10.35 -12.94
N GLN A 2 0.59 -10.63 -14.02
CA GLN A 2 0.32 -11.76 -14.93
C GLN A 2 0.18 -13.12 -14.21
N THR A 3 1.02 -13.41 -13.21
CA THR A 3 0.88 -14.63 -12.39
C THR A 3 -0.46 -14.71 -11.65
N LEU A 4 -0.90 -13.62 -11.02
CA LEU A 4 -2.21 -13.56 -10.33
C LEU A 4 -3.35 -13.77 -11.32
N TYR A 5 -3.24 -13.15 -12.50
CA TYR A 5 -4.18 -13.32 -13.59
C TYR A 5 -4.23 -14.80 -14.07
N GLY A 6 -3.08 -15.46 -14.20
CA GLY A 6 -2.97 -16.88 -14.52
C GLY A 6 -3.61 -17.79 -13.47
N TYR A 7 -3.66 -17.35 -12.21
CA TYR A 7 -4.41 -18.01 -11.12
C TYR A 7 -5.89 -17.62 -11.03
N GLY A 8 -6.42 -16.89 -12.02
CA GLY A 8 -7.85 -16.54 -12.07
C GLY A 8 -8.22 -15.20 -11.43
N ALA A 9 -7.25 -14.37 -11.03
CA ALA A 9 -7.55 -13.01 -10.58
C ALA A 9 -8.10 -12.16 -11.75
N ARG A 10 -9.20 -11.43 -11.50
CA ARG A 10 -9.91 -10.67 -12.53
C ARG A 10 -10.22 -9.23 -12.11
N LYS A 11 -10.31 -8.96 -10.82
CA LYS A 11 -10.36 -7.61 -10.25
C LYS A 11 -9.08 -7.39 -9.45
N ILE A 12 -8.24 -6.44 -9.85
CA ILE A 12 -6.93 -6.24 -9.22
C ILE A 12 -6.72 -4.76 -8.92
N ALA A 13 -6.54 -4.42 -7.64
CA ALA A 13 -6.12 -3.10 -7.23
C ALA A 13 -4.60 -3.05 -7.06
N VAL A 14 -3.95 -2.11 -7.73
CA VAL A 14 -2.50 -1.92 -7.72
C VAL A 14 -2.20 -0.63 -6.97
N VAL A 15 -1.64 -0.77 -5.77
CA VAL A 15 -1.32 0.37 -4.91
C VAL A 15 0.07 0.90 -5.23
N GLY A 16 0.18 2.21 -5.48
CA GLY A 16 1.45 2.90 -5.63
C GLY A 16 2.28 2.90 -4.34
N VAL A 17 3.53 3.35 -4.44
CA VAL A 17 4.43 3.59 -3.32
C VAL A 17 4.07 4.92 -2.66
N GLY A 18 3.92 4.93 -1.33
CA GLY A 18 3.68 6.15 -0.57
C GLY A 18 4.91 7.08 -0.54
N LYS A 19 4.83 8.18 0.20
CA LYS A 19 5.96 9.10 0.40
C LYS A 19 7.04 8.53 1.33
N ILE A 20 7.81 7.58 0.82
CA ILE A 20 8.80 6.84 1.60
C ILE A 20 9.97 7.70 2.10
N GLY A 21 10.20 8.88 1.51
CA GLY A 21 11.16 9.87 2.02
C GLY A 21 10.69 10.61 3.28
N CYS A 22 9.40 10.48 3.64
CA CYS A 22 8.83 11.03 4.88
C CYS A 22 8.71 9.98 6.00
N VAL A 23 9.15 8.74 5.77
CA VAL A 23 9.11 7.67 6.78
C VAL A 23 10.17 7.92 7.84
N PRO A 24 9.87 7.80 9.15
CA PRO A 24 10.81 8.15 10.23
C PRO A 24 12.18 7.49 10.09
N ARG A 25 12.23 6.19 9.77
CA ARG A 25 13.50 5.48 9.58
C ARG A 25 14.28 6.01 8.39
N THR A 26 13.61 6.33 7.28
CA THR A 26 14.28 6.91 6.11
C THR A 26 14.93 8.24 6.49
N MET A 27 14.19 9.10 7.21
CA MET A 27 14.69 10.39 7.69
C MET A 27 15.87 10.24 8.66
N ASP A 28 15.81 9.26 9.55
CA ASP A 28 16.87 8.91 10.51
C ASP A 28 18.16 8.43 9.81
N LEU A 29 18.03 7.57 8.79
CA LEU A 29 19.18 6.99 8.08
C LEU A 29 19.91 7.96 7.15
N PHE A 30 19.17 8.79 6.41
CA PHE A 30 19.76 9.62 5.35
C PHE A 30 19.84 11.11 5.71
N GLY A 31 19.16 11.53 6.80
CA GLY A 31 19.01 12.94 7.14
C GLY A 31 18.11 13.69 6.17
N THR A 32 17.48 14.77 6.64
CA THR A 32 16.58 15.56 5.81
C THR A 32 17.21 16.84 5.24
N ASN A 33 18.46 17.16 5.62
CA ASN A 33 19.16 18.39 5.24
C ASN A 33 18.31 19.66 5.46
N GLY A 34 17.60 19.75 6.58
CA GLY A 34 16.76 20.89 6.94
C GLY A 34 15.38 20.91 6.26
N THR A 35 15.04 19.91 5.45
CA THR A 35 13.72 19.77 4.84
C THR A 35 12.79 18.88 5.68
N LYS A 36 11.49 18.84 5.32
CA LYS A 36 10.49 17.99 6.00
C LYS A 36 10.61 16.50 5.65
N CYS A 37 11.06 16.17 4.43
CA CYS A 37 11.17 14.81 3.93
C CYS A 37 12.33 14.73 2.92
N ILE A 38 12.87 13.53 2.73
CA ILE A 38 14.01 13.31 1.83
C ILE A 38 13.54 13.31 0.37
N GLN A 39 13.90 14.37 -0.36
CA GLN A 39 13.31 14.67 -1.67
C GLN A 39 13.72 13.68 -2.76
N ASN A 40 14.99 13.29 -2.84
CA ASN A 40 15.48 12.32 -3.84
C ASN A 40 14.77 10.96 -3.72
N VAL A 41 14.51 10.49 -2.49
CA VAL A 41 13.74 9.27 -2.22
C VAL A 41 12.29 9.41 -2.69
N ASN A 42 11.65 10.55 -2.43
CA ASN A 42 10.29 10.82 -2.90
C ASN A 42 10.21 10.98 -4.43
N LEU A 43 11.23 11.54 -5.08
CA LEU A 43 11.31 11.61 -6.55
C LEU A 43 11.41 10.22 -7.17
N ALA A 44 12.20 9.32 -6.57
CA ALA A 44 12.29 7.93 -7.02
C ALA A 44 10.95 7.19 -6.87
N ALA A 45 10.24 7.39 -5.74
CA ALA A 45 8.91 6.83 -5.54
C ALA A 45 7.90 7.32 -6.59
N GLN A 46 7.92 8.61 -6.92
CA GLN A 46 7.07 9.18 -7.98
C GLN A 46 7.40 8.60 -9.36
N TYR A 47 8.69 8.46 -9.68
CA TYR A 47 9.12 7.84 -10.94
C TYR A 47 8.61 6.40 -11.05
N PHE A 48 8.78 5.60 -9.99
CA PHE A 48 8.25 4.24 -9.93
C PHE A 48 6.73 4.21 -10.14
N ASN A 49 6.00 5.08 -9.44
CA ASN A 49 4.55 5.18 -9.54
C ASN A 49 4.06 5.56 -10.94
N LYS A 50 4.78 6.46 -11.63
CA LYS A 50 4.49 6.82 -13.02
C LYS A 50 4.58 5.61 -13.95
N GLN A 51 5.63 4.80 -13.79
CA GLN A 51 5.80 3.58 -14.58
C GLN A 51 4.78 2.50 -14.20
N LEU A 52 4.47 2.36 -12.91
CA LEU A 52 3.46 1.42 -12.43
C LEU A 52 2.07 1.75 -12.98
N LYS A 53 1.70 3.03 -12.99
CA LYS A 53 0.44 3.50 -13.57
C LYS A 53 0.36 3.20 -15.07
N LYS A 54 1.45 3.42 -15.82
CA LYS A 54 1.52 3.04 -17.24
C LYS A 54 1.32 1.54 -17.44
N LEU A 55 1.97 0.72 -16.61
CA LEU A 55 1.82 -0.73 -16.65
C LEU A 55 0.38 -1.19 -16.38
N VAL A 56 -0.34 -0.54 -15.46
CA VAL A 56 -1.78 -0.80 -15.23
C VAL A 56 -2.59 -0.52 -16.49
N VAL A 57 -2.32 0.59 -17.18
CA VAL A 57 -2.99 0.93 -18.45
C VAL A 57 -2.72 -0.12 -19.53
N ASP A 58 -1.46 -0.54 -19.68
CA ASP A 58 -1.08 -1.51 -20.71
C ASP A 58 -1.64 -2.91 -20.39
N LEU A 59 -1.63 -3.34 -19.13
CA LEU A 59 -2.27 -4.60 -18.72
C LEU A 59 -3.79 -4.61 -18.92
N ASN A 60 -4.48 -3.47 -18.72
CA ASN A 60 -5.91 -3.39 -19.05
C ASN A 60 -6.19 -3.51 -20.57
N LYS A 61 -5.21 -3.22 -21.42
CA LYS A 61 -5.32 -3.47 -22.87
C LYS A 61 -5.05 -4.93 -23.21
N GLU A 62 -4.12 -5.57 -22.52
CA GLU A 62 -3.73 -6.97 -22.78
C GLU A 62 -4.72 -7.98 -22.18
N LEU A 63 -5.13 -7.77 -20.93
CA LEU A 63 -5.96 -8.70 -20.14
C LEU A 63 -7.44 -8.35 -20.27
N LYS A 64 -8.07 -8.79 -21.36
CA LYS A 64 -9.42 -8.34 -21.75
C LYS A 64 -10.54 -8.70 -20.78
N ASP A 65 -10.42 -9.82 -20.07
CA ASP A 65 -11.39 -10.31 -19.08
C ASP A 65 -11.05 -9.87 -17.64
N ALA A 66 -9.97 -9.11 -17.44
CA ALA A 66 -9.61 -8.54 -16.15
C ALA A 66 -9.80 -7.00 -16.13
N LYS A 67 -9.93 -6.46 -14.92
CA LYS A 67 -9.94 -5.02 -14.63
C LYS A 67 -8.93 -4.71 -13.54
N LEU A 68 -8.04 -3.80 -13.87
CA LEU A 68 -7.01 -3.29 -12.98
C LEU A 68 -7.28 -1.80 -12.70
N ILE A 69 -7.13 -1.40 -11.43
CA ILE A 69 -7.10 0.01 -11.03
C ILE A 69 -5.76 0.34 -10.39
N TYR A 70 -5.34 1.59 -10.51
CA TYR A 70 -4.21 2.16 -9.79
C TYR A 70 -4.71 2.97 -8.60
N ILE A 71 -4.14 2.76 -7.41
CA ILE A 71 -4.40 3.53 -6.19
C ILE A 71 -3.21 4.43 -5.90
N ASN A 72 -3.44 5.74 -5.82
CA ASN A 72 -2.41 6.76 -5.63
C ASN A 72 -2.08 7.01 -4.15
N SER A 73 -1.48 6.03 -3.49
CA SER A 73 -1.07 6.15 -2.09
C SER A 73 -0.07 7.30 -1.84
N TYR A 74 0.74 7.68 -2.85
CA TYR A 74 1.65 8.82 -2.77
C TYR A 74 0.89 10.12 -2.55
N GLY A 75 -0.10 10.39 -3.42
CA GLY A 75 -0.96 11.57 -3.33
C GLY A 75 -1.86 11.55 -2.09
N MET A 76 -2.17 10.36 -1.57
CA MET A 76 -2.90 10.25 -0.31
C MET A 76 -2.10 10.74 0.91
N GLY A 77 -0.77 10.72 0.82
CA GLY A 77 0.15 11.31 1.80
C GLY A 77 0.45 12.80 1.57
N ASP A 78 -0.19 13.47 0.61
CA ASP A 78 -0.18 14.93 0.46
C ASP A 78 -1.14 15.61 1.45
N GLY A 79 -0.84 16.87 1.75
CA GLY A 79 -1.60 17.69 2.70
C GLY A 79 -1.02 17.70 4.11
N ASP A 80 -1.71 18.41 4.99
CA ASP A 80 -1.35 18.52 6.41
C ASP A 80 -2.12 17.46 7.22
N PRO A 81 -1.46 16.42 7.76
CA PRO A 81 -2.13 15.39 8.56
C PRO A 81 -2.74 15.93 9.86
N THR A 82 -2.38 17.14 10.31
CA THR A 82 -2.95 17.73 11.52
C THR A 82 -4.44 18.05 11.39
N ILE A 83 -4.93 18.29 10.17
CA ILE A 83 -6.37 18.48 9.90
C ILE A 83 -7.18 17.20 10.19
N LEU A 84 -6.52 16.05 10.23
CA LEU A 84 -7.11 14.75 10.57
C LEU A 84 -6.94 14.39 12.05
N GLY A 85 -6.38 15.31 12.85
CA GLY A 85 -6.14 15.11 14.28
C GLY A 85 -4.79 14.47 14.63
N PHE A 86 -3.90 14.25 13.66
CA PHE A 86 -2.55 13.77 13.93
C PHE A 86 -1.67 14.89 14.51
N LYS A 87 -0.98 14.62 15.61
CA LYS A 87 -0.03 15.53 16.25
C LYS A 87 1.42 15.09 16.03
N PHE A 88 1.66 13.79 15.90
CA PHE A 88 3.00 13.22 15.80
C PHE A 88 3.19 12.55 14.44
N ILE A 89 3.90 13.24 13.56
CA ILE A 89 3.99 12.89 12.13
C ILE A 89 5.39 12.40 11.73
N THR A 90 6.41 12.64 12.55
CA THR A 90 7.82 12.31 12.27
C THR A 90 8.41 11.25 13.21
N ARG A 91 7.60 10.68 14.12
CA ARG A 91 8.02 9.66 15.08
C ARG A 91 6.97 8.58 15.29
N GLY A 92 7.41 7.40 15.68
CA GLY A 92 6.54 6.27 16.05
C GLY A 92 5.87 6.46 17.41
N CYS A 93 4.75 5.76 17.60
CA CYS A 93 4.03 5.65 18.87
C CYS A 93 4.72 4.71 19.87
N CYS A 94 5.42 3.68 19.39
CA CYS A 94 6.19 2.78 20.23
C CYS A 94 7.67 3.18 20.31
N ASN A 95 8.38 2.66 21.30
CA ASN A 95 9.83 2.76 21.36
C ASN A 95 10.45 1.83 20.29
N PRO A 96 11.22 2.37 19.33
CA PRO A 96 11.88 1.55 18.33
C PRO A 96 13.14 0.89 18.90
N ARG A 97 13.47 -0.30 18.40
CA ARG A 97 14.79 -0.92 18.48
C ARG A 97 15.74 -0.27 17.47
N GLY A 98 17.02 -0.65 17.47
CA GLY A 98 18.00 -0.17 16.49
C GLY A 98 17.66 -0.45 15.02
N ASP A 99 16.79 -1.43 14.75
CA ASP A 99 16.26 -1.75 13.41
C ASP A 99 15.03 -0.91 13.02
N GLY A 100 14.53 -0.04 13.92
CA GLY A 100 13.37 0.82 13.69
C GLY A 100 12.01 0.19 14.01
N GLN A 101 11.95 -1.08 14.37
CA GLN A 101 10.71 -1.76 14.74
C GLN A 101 10.44 -1.64 16.26
N CYS A 102 9.19 -1.76 16.70
CA CYS A 102 8.85 -1.69 18.12
C CYS A 102 9.60 -2.73 18.97
N VAL A 103 10.02 -2.33 20.18
CA VAL A 103 10.44 -3.30 21.20
C VAL A 103 9.23 -4.13 21.64
N LYS A 104 9.36 -5.46 21.66
CA LYS A 104 8.31 -6.38 22.11
C LYS A 104 7.98 -6.13 23.59
N ASP A 105 6.71 -6.29 23.96
CA ASP A 105 6.22 -6.22 25.35
C ASP A 105 6.48 -4.88 26.07
N LYS A 106 6.76 -3.80 25.32
CA LYS A 106 6.82 -2.44 25.85
C LYS A 106 5.50 -1.71 25.66
N VAL A 107 5.13 -0.92 26.66
CA VAL A 107 3.93 -0.08 26.61
C VAL A 107 4.12 0.99 25.52
N PRO A 108 3.25 1.03 24.49
CA PRO A 108 3.28 2.07 23.46
C PRO A 108 2.70 3.39 23.98
N CYS A 109 2.71 4.44 23.16
CA CYS A 109 2.04 5.70 23.49
C CYS A 109 0.55 5.50 23.87
N SER A 110 0.03 6.38 24.73
CA SER A 110 -1.36 6.33 25.20
C SER A 110 -2.35 6.71 24.09
N SER A 111 -2.09 7.78 23.35
CA SER A 111 -2.98 8.30 22.31
C SER A 111 -2.54 7.89 20.90
N ARG A 112 -2.77 6.63 20.53
CA ARG A 112 -2.37 6.06 19.22
C ARG A 112 -2.99 6.79 18.02
N ARG A 113 -4.14 7.42 18.22
CA ARG A 113 -4.88 8.16 17.18
C ARG A 113 -4.20 9.47 16.78
N GLU A 114 -3.32 10.00 17.62
CA GLU A 114 -2.58 11.23 17.34
C GLU A 114 -1.26 10.99 16.60
N TYR A 115 -0.88 9.74 16.37
CA TYR A 115 0.36 9.37 15.69
C TYR A 115 0.07 8.88 14.28
N VAL A 116 0.83 9.37 13.30
CA VAL A 116 0.80 8.81 11.93
C VAL A 116 1.45 7.45 11.93
N PHE A 117 2.57 7.27 12.64
CA PHE A 117 3.37 6.05 12.62
C PHE A 117 3.27 5.26 13.93
N TRP A 118 3.17 3.93 13.80
CA TRP A 118 3.24 2.98 14.90
C TRP A 118 4.68 2.78 15.37
N ASP A 119 5.57 2.41 14.44
CA ASP A 119 7.02 2.30 14.62
C ASP A 119 7.76 3.26 13.67
N SER A 120 9.03 3.02 13.34
CA SER A 120 9.78 3.89 12.43
C SER A 120 9.44 3.70 10.94
N PHE A 121 8.48 2.82 10.60
CA PHE A 121 8.09 2.49 9.22
C PHE A 121 6.57 2.48 9.00
N HIS A 122 5.86 1.79 9.87
CA HIS A 122 4.47 1.43 9.68
C HIS A 122 3.53 2.52 10.18
N PRO A 123 2.45 2.83 9.44
CA PRO A 123 1.40 3.70 9.94
C PRO A 123 0.66 3.09 11.15
N THR A 124 0.04 3.94 11.96
CA THR A 124 -0.92 3.49 12.99
C THR A 124 -2.22 3.02 12.35
N GLU A 125 -3.05 2.32 13.11
CA GLU A 125 -4.43 1.99 12.72
C GLU A 125 -5.22 3.24 12.29
N ALA A 126 -5.07 4.35 13.02
CA ALA A 126 -5.75 5.61 12.71
C ALA A 126 -5.34 6.15 11.33
N SER A 127 -4.04 6.14 11.02
CA SER A 127 -3.54 6.50 9.69
C SER A 127 -4.04 5.53 8.63
N HIS A 128 -3.97 4.22 8.88
CA HIS A 128 -4.50 3.22 7.97
C HIS A 128 -5.99 3.39 7.67
N ARG A 129 -6.81 3.81 8.64
CA ARG A 129 -8.22 4.07 8.42
C ARG A 129 -8.46 5.20 7.42
N THR A 130 -7.72 6.30 7.52
CA THR A 130 -7.78 7.39 6.52
C THR A 130 -7.42 6.89 5.12
N PHE A 131 -6.33 6.11 4.99
CA PHE A 131 -5.94 5.55 3.70
C PHE A 131 -6.98 4.56 3.16
N ALA A 132 -7.59 3.75 4.02
CA ALA A 132 -8.63 2.79 3.64
C ALA A 132 -9.88 3.51 3.12
N ASP A 133 -10.34 4.56 3.80
CA ASP A 133 -11.50 5.35 3.38
C ASP A 133 -11.26 6.00 2.00
N ARG A 134 -10.07 6.60 1.81
CA ARG A 134 -9.65 7.16 0.51
C ARG A 134 -9.52 6.12 -0.58
N THR A 135 -8.98 4.96 -0.27
CA THR A 135 -8.83 3.87 -1.25
C THR A 135 -10.18 3.28 -1.65
N TYR A 136 -11.10 3.15 -0.70
CA TYR A 136 -12.37 2.46 -0.94
C TYR A 136 -13.31 3.28 -1.82
N LYS A 137 -13.45 4.59 -1.56
CA LYS A 137 -14.42 5.45 -2.24
C LYS A 137 -13.82 6.58 -3.08
N SER A 138 -12.49 6.75 -3.08
CA SER A 138 -11.79 7.88 -3.69
C SER A 138 -12.36 9.23 -3.28
N LEU A 139 -11.94 9.70 -2.09
CA LEU A 139 -12.40 10.99 -1.56
C LEU A 139 -11.93 12.17 -2.41
N LEU A 140 -10.81 12.00 -3.15
CA LEU A 140 -10.38 12.91 -4.20
C LEU A 140 -10.32 12.21 -5.56
N PRO A 141 -10.54 12.92 -6.68
CA PRO A 141 -10.40 12.35 -8.03
C PRO A 141 -9.00 11.81 -8.32
N SER A 142 -7.97 12.27 -7.59
CA SER A 142 -6.59 11.82 -7.73
C SER A 142 -6.25 10.56 -6.93
N ASP A 143 -7.17 10.03 -6.11
CA ASP A 143 -6.95 8.87 -5.24
C ASP A 143 -6.83 7.55 -6.00
N SER A 144 -7.50 7.44 -7.14
CA SER A 144 -7.53 6.22 -7.95
C SER A 144 -7.69 6.52 -9.44
N ASP A 145 -7.33 5.56 -10.29
CA ASP A 145 -7.55 5.61 -11.74
C ASP A 145 -7.79 4.19 -12.29
N PRO A 146 -8.80 3.95 -13.15
CA PRO A 146 -9.81 4.90 -13.66
C PRO A 146 -11.01 5.12 -12.73
N PHE A 147 -11.19 4.28 -11.71
CA PHE A 147 -12.28 4.40 -10.73
C PHE A 147 -11.83 3.79 -9.40
N ASP A 148 -12.65 3.97 -8.36
CA ASP A 148 -12.36 3.57 -6.99
C ASP A 148 -12.49 2.05 -6.76
N LEU A 149 -11.99 1.61 -5.60
CA LEU A 149 -12.00 0.19 -5.24
C LEU A 149 -13.42 -0.36 -5.04
N HIS A 150 -14.35 0.44 -4.52
CA HIS A 150 -15.74 0.04 -4.34
C HIS A 150 -16.41 -0.21 -5.71
N SER A 151 -16.17 0.67 -6.69
CA SER A 151 -16.62 0.51 -8.07
C SER A 151 -16.03 -0.75 -8.70
N LEU A 152 -14.71 -1.00 -8.55
CA LEU A 152 -14.07 -2.24 -9.00
C LEU A 152 -14.73 -3.48 -8.37
N ALA A 153 -15.08 -3.40 -7.08
CA ALA A 153 -15.70 -4.51 -6.36
C ALA A 153 -17.06 -4.90 -6.95
N ALA A 154 -17.86 -3.87 -7.23
CA ALA A 154 -19.21 -4.00 -7.74
C ALA A 154 -19.29 -4.40 -9.22
N LEU A 155 -18.18 -4.35 -9.97
CA LEU A 155 -18.19 -4.74 -11.37
C LEU A 155 -18.62 -6.19 -11.56
N ASP A 156 -19.65 -6.41 -12.36
CA ASP A 156 -19.93 -7.72 -12.94
C ASP A 156 -19.11 -7.86 -14.23
N LEU A 157 -18.19 -8.82 -14.25
CA LEU A 157 -17.35 -9.09 -15.41
C LEU A 157 -17.97 -10.16 -16.33
N GLY A 158 -19.18 -10.64 -16.03
CA GLY A 158 -19.87 -11.66 -16.83
C GLY A 158 -19.14 -13.01 -16.87
N ILE A 159 -18.22 -13.23 -15.93
CA ILE A 159 -17.42 -14.44 -15.87
C ILE A 159 -18.32 -15.54 -15.31
N LYS A 160 -18.74 -16.46 -16.19
CA LYS A 160 -19.43 -17.68 -15.76
C LYS A 160 -18.52 -18.37 -14.75
N SER A 161 -18.95 -18.47 -13.49
CA SER A 161 -18.20 -19.21 -12.47
C SER A 161 -17.87 -20.58 -13.07
N GLY A 162 -16.59 -20.86 -13.28
CA GLY A 162 -16.15 -22.15 -13.76
C GLY A 162 -16.79 -23.24 -12.90
N ARG A 163 -17.30 -24.30 -13.53
CA ARG A 163 -17.83 -25.47 -12.83
C ARG A 163 -16.86 -25.83 -11.70
N ARG A 164 -17.39 -25.83 -10.48
CA ARG A 164 -16.73 -26.31 -9.27
C ARG A 164 -16.03 -27.62 -9.65
N ALA A 165 -14.71 -27.67 -9.57
CA ALA A 165 -14.01 -28.95 -9.64
C ALA A 165 -14.61 -29.82 -8.54
N GLU A 166 -15.17 -30.96 -8.93
CA GLU A 166 -15.74 -31.94 -8.02
C GLU A 166 -14.58 -32.53 -7.21
N GLU A 167 -14.49 -32.11 -5.95
CA GLU A 167 -13.44 -32.49 -5.03
C GLU A 167 -13.71 -33.92 -4.57
N THR A 168 -12.92 -34.88 -5.06
CA THR A 168 -12.91 -36.24 -4.52
C THR A 168 -12.54 -36.18 -3.04
N SER A 169 -13.38 -36.78 -2.19
CA SER A 169 -13.31 -36.73 -0.74
C SER A 169 -11.93 -37.13 -0.18
N GLY A 170 -11.22 -36.16 0.39
CA GLY A 170 -10.03 -36.37 1.22
C GLY A 170 -9.99 -35.30 2.31
N SER A 171 -9.95 -35.74 3.56
CA SER A 171 -10.16 -34.94 4.76
C SER A 171 -9.22 -33.73 4.92
N GLY A 172 -9.76 -32.56 5.31
CA GLY A 172 -9.01 -31.57 6.09
C GLY A 172 -9.01 -30.11 5.61
N ARG A 173 -10.15 -29.43 5.72
CA ARG A 173 -10.27 -28.02 6.17
C ARG A 173 -9.40 -26.94 5.48
N PHE A 174 -9.89 -26.38 4.37
CA PHE A 174 -10.08 -24.92 4.19
C PHE A 174 -11.08 -24.68 3.06
N LYS A 175 -12.31 -24.23 3.39
CA LYS A 175 -13.31 -23.84 2.38
C LYS A 175 -12.86 -22.55 1.70
N HIS A 176 -12.31 -22.64 0.49
CA HIS A 176 -12.16 -21.50 -0.39
C HIS A 176 -13.55 -21.00 -0.82
N ARG A 177 -14.11 -20.05 -0.07
CA ARG A 177 -15.14 -19.16 -0.61
C ARG A 177 -14.44 -18.21 -1.58
N ASN A 178 -14.98 -18.10 -2.79
CA ASN A 178 -14.68 -17.10 -3.83
C ASN A 178 -13.77 -15.96 -3.34
N VAL A 179 -12.47 -16.08 -3.60
CA VAL A 179 -11.52 -15.01 -3.30
C VAL A 179 -11.61 -13.99 -4.44
N GLU A 180 -12.72 -13.24 -4.49
CA GLU A 180 -12.90 -12.16 -5.49
C GLU A 180 -12.12 -10.88 -5.16
N PHE A 181 -11.38 -10.84 -4.04
CA PHE A 181 -10.60 -9.67 -3.66
C PHE A 181 -9.19 -10.06 -3.23
N PHE A 182 -8.27 -10.14 -4.19
CA PHE A 182 -6.86 -9.98 -3.86
C PHE A 182 -6.53 -8.49 -3.93
N MET A 183 -6.90 -7.78 -2.85
CA MET A 183 -6.22 -6.53 -2.52
C MET A 183 -4.76 -6.93 -2.29
N VAL A 184 -3.88 -6.65 -3.24
CA VAL A 184 -2.45 -6.78 -3.02
C VAL A 184 -2.07 -5.61 -2.11
N ILE A 185 -2.32 -5.78 -0.81
CA ILE A 185 -1.59 -5.05 0.23
C ILE A 185 -0.16 -5.53 0.07
N PHE A 186 0.59 -4.93 -0.85
CA PHE A 186 2.04 -5.01 -0.75
C PHE A 186 2.36 -4.28 0.54
N CYS A 187 2.56 -5.10 1.57
CA CYS A 187 3.26 -4.75 2.79
C CYS A 187 4.38 -3.80 2.38
N THR A 188 4.27 -2.54 2.80
CA THR A 188 5.16 -1.43 2.45
C THR A 188 6.64 -1.81 2.66
N PHE A 189 6.90 -2.84 3.47
CA PHE A 189 8.18 -3.48 3.72
C PHE A 189 8.96 -3.98 2.49
N PHE A 190 8.34 -4.69 1.55
CA PHE A 190 9.11 -5.36 0.48
C PHE A 190 9.49 -4.42 -0.68
N LEU A 191 8.68 -3.41 -0.98
CA LEU A 191 9.03 -2.41 -2.00
C LEU A 191 10.11 -1.44 -1.50
N ASN A 192 10.09 -1.08 -0.21
CA ASN A 192 11.08 -0.18 0.36
C ASN A 192 12.50 -0.75 0.22
N ARG A 193 12.70 -2.05 0.46
CA ARG A 193 14.02 -2.67 0.31
C ARG A 193 14.53 -2.61 -1.12
N LYS A 194 13.74 -3.07 -2.11
CA LYS A 194 14.17 -3.09 -3.51
C LYS A 194 14.37 -1.70 -4.11
N ILE A 195 13.56 -0.70 -3.74
CA ILE A 195 13.72 0.67 -4.22
C ILE A 195 14.98 1.30 -3.62
N LEU A 196 15.26 1.08 -2.32
CA LEU A 196 16.48 1.57 -1.69
C LEU A 196 17.74 0.86 -2.21
N ASP A 197 17.63 -0.44 -2.54
CA ASP A 197 18.72 -1.22 -3.16
C ASP A 197 19.03 -0.71 -4.58
N VAL A 198 18.01 -0.44 -5.40
CA VAL A 198 18.15 0.09 -6.77
C VAL A 198 18.74 1.50 -6.79
N LEU A 199 18.50 2.29 -5.74
CA LEU A 199 19.03 3.65 -5.61
C LEU A 199 20.44 3.71 -5.01
N GLY A 200 21.07 2.55 -4.74
CA GLY A 200 22.45 2.50 -4.24
C GLY A 200 22.64 3.06 -2.83
N PHE A 201 21.59 3.08 -2.02
CA PHE A 201 21.59 3.74 -0.70
C PHE A 201 22.11 2.86 0.45
N TRP A 202 22.63 1.64 0.17
CA TRP A 202 23.33 0.81 1.15
C TRP A 202 24.84 0.89 0.94
N LYS A 203 25.54 1.57 1.85
CA LYS A 203 26.94 1.28 2.18
C LYS A 203 26.99 0.87 3.65
N GLY A 204 27.29 -0.41 3.90
CA GLY A 204 27.82 -0.93 5.18
C GLY A 204 26.86 -0.88 6.36
#